data_AF-A0A642URA5-F1
#
_entry.id   AF-A0A642URA5-F1
#
_cell.length_a   1.000
_cell.length_b   1.000
_cell.length_c   1.000
_cell.angle_alpha   90.00
_cell.angle_beta   90.00
_cell.angle_gamma   90.00
#
_symmetry.space_group_name_H-M   'P 1'
#
loop_
_entity.id
_entity.type
_entity.pdbx_description
1 polymer ?
#
loop_
_entity_poly.entity_id
_entity_poly.type
_entity_poly.pdbx_seq_one_letter_code
_entity_poly.pdbx_strand_id
1 'polypeptide(L)'
;MKLLFITSIAAATAAFANAAPTAEADPLAEAEAWANADSLCYQNCGRAMTEFNKCKGQGPNKHNCVCSDNSTFHQFYDQCVQCPDYILNKFSRPLSIPEAECGISRN
;
A
#
# COMPACT_ATOMS: atom_id res chain seq x y z
N MET A 1 36.94 7.15 58.84
CA MET A 1 35.76 7.35 59.73
C MET A 1 34.51 7.13 58.91
N LYS A 2 33.60 6.38 59.50
CA LYS A 2 32.31 5.90 58.99
C LYS A 2 31.30 7.05 59.05
N LEU A 3 30.64 7.40 57.95
CA LEU A 3 29.37 8.15 57.98
C LEU A 3 28.52 7.78 56.76
N LEU A 4 27.42 7.08 57.07
CA LEU A 4 26.27 6.81 56.21
C LEU A 4 25.34 8.03 56.26
N PHE A 5 24.84 8.50 55.11
CA PHE A 5 23.55 9.18 55.05
C PHE A 5 22.78 8.75 53.80
N ILE A 6 21.65 8.11 54.07
CA ILE A 6 20.60 7.70 53.13
C ILE A 6 19.70 8.93 52.94
N THR A 7 19.48 9.37 51.70
CA THR A 7 18.35 10.26 51.37
C THR A 7 17.83 10.00 49.95
N SER A 8 16.75 9.22 49.90
CA SER A 8 15.52 9.47 49.14
C SER A 8 15.61 9.69 47.62
N ILE A 9 15.31 8.63 46.87
CA ILE A 9 14.85 8.71 45.48
C ILE A 9 13.46 9.35 45.49
N ALA A 10 13.37 10.64 45.19
CA ALA A 10 12.10 11.25 44.82
C ALA A 10 11.78 10.85 43.38
N ALA A 11 11.08 9.72 43.23
CA ALA A 11 10.44 9.37 41.97
C ALA A 11 9.35 10.42 41.70
N ALA A 12 9.65 11.41 40.86
CA ALA A 12 8.63 12.24 40.25
C ALA A 12 7.87 11.35 39.26
N THR A 13 6.85 10.63 39.73
CA THR A 13 5.78 10.15 38.86
C THR A 13 5.01 11.37 38.40
N ALA A 14 5.52 12.04 37.36
CA ALA A 14 4.66 12.83 36.51
C ALA A 14 3.60 11.84 36.01
N ALA A 15 2.41 11.97 36.58
CA ALA A 15 1.21 11.36 36.05
C ALA A 15 1.04 11.96 34.65
N PHE A 16 1.63 11.31 33.65
CA PHE A 16 1.11 11.38 32.30
C PHE A 16 -0.27 10.74 32.42
N ALA A 17 -1.26 11.58 32.67
CA ALA A 17 -2.57 11.38 32.10
C ALA A 17 -2.36 11.38 30.58
N ASN A 18 -1.79 10.28 30.05
CA ASN A 18 -2.11 9.81 28.73
C ASN A 18 -3.58 9.45 28.86
N ALA A 19 -4.44 10.46 28.69
CA ALA A 19 -5.63 10.26 27.91
C ALA A 19 -5.13 9.58 26.65
N ALA A 20 -5.19 8.24 26.64
CA ALA A 20 -5.16 7.52 25.40
C ALA A 20 -6.19 8.25 24.53
N PRO A 21 -5.81 8.78 23.35
CA PRO A 21 -6.84 9.18 22.42
C PRO A 21 -7.63 7.89 22.20
N THR A 22 -8.81 7.80 22.78
CA THR A 22 -9.85 6.99 22.21
C THR A 22 -9.90 7.48 20.78
N ALA A 23 -9.40 6.64 19.87
CA ALA A 23 -9.63 6.77 18.45
C ALA A 23 -11.14 6.66 18.28
N GLU A 24 -11.84 7.73 18.59
CA GLU A 24 -13.15 8.01 18.06
C GLU A 24 -12.84 8.19 16.58
N ALA A 25 -13.10 7.13 15.84
CA ALA A 25 -13.11 7.12 14.39
C ALA A 25 -13.88 8.36 13.93
N ASP A 26 -13.16 9.43 13.59
CA ASP A 26 -13.75 10.61 13.00
C ASP A 26 -14.26 10.16 11.64
N PRO A 27 -15.59 10.12 11.42
CA PRO A 27 -16.14 9.59 10.19
C PRO A 27 -15.67 10.38 8.95
N LEU A 28 -15.23 11.64 9.12
CA LEU A 28 -14.59 12.40 8.05
C LEU A 28 -13.17 11.90 7.77
N ALA A 29 -12.35 11.67 8.80
CA ALA A 29 -10.99 11.16 8.63
C ALA A 29 -10.99 9.74 8.04
N GLU A 30 -11.95 8.90 8.42
CA GLU A 30 -12.16 7.60 7.78
C GLU A 30 -12.64 7.77 6.34
N ALA A 31 -13.68 8.56 6.06
CA ALA A 31 -14.13 8.76 4.69
C ALA A 31 -13.02 9.29 3.76
N GLU A 32 -12.19 10.21 4.25
CA GLU A 32 -11.01 10.70 3.53
C GLU A 32 -9.95 9.61 3.34
N ALA A 33 -9.69 8.77 4.35
CA ALA A 33 -8.77 7.65 4.22
C ALA A 33 -9.24 6.64 3.16
N TRP A 34 -10.55 6.35 3.10
CA TRP A 34 -11.12 5.46 2.09
C TRP A 34 -11.10 6.10 0.69
N ALA A 35 -11.43 7.39 0.56
CA ALA A 35 -11.33 8.10 -0.72
C ALA A 35 -9.88 8.20 -1.23
N ASN A 36 -8.91 8.37 -0.32
CA ASN A 36 -7.49 8.38 -0.64
C ASN A 36 -6.98 6.98 -1.00
N ALA A 37 -7.44 5.94 -0.30
CA ALA A 37 -7.15 4.54 -0.63
C ALA A 37 -7.69 4.18 -2.02
N ASP A 38 -8.91 4.60 -2.33
CA ASP A 38 -9.52 4.42 -3.66
C ASP A 38 -8.72 5.13 -4.74
N SER A 39 -8.38 6.40 -4.51
CA SER A 39 -7.56 7.18 -5.44
C SER A 39 -6.22 6.50 -5.72
N LEU A 40 -5.54 6.01 -4.68
CA LEU A 40 -4.29 5.27 -4.83
C LEU A 40 -4.49 3.97 -5.62
N CYS A 41 -5.59 3.26 -5.37
CA CYS A 41 -5.96 2.05 -6.09
C CYS A 41 -6.18 2.29 -7.59
N TYR A 42 -6.98 3.30 -7.95
CA TYR A 42 -7.14 3.71 -9.36
C TYR A 42 -5.80 4.09 -10.00
N GLN A 43 -4.94 4.80 -9.25
CA GLN A 43 -3.63 5.20 -9.73
C GLN A 43 -2.71 4.00 -9.97
N ASN A 44 -2.65 3.05 -9.04
CA ASN A 44 -1.82 1.84 -9.18
C ASN A 44 -2.29 0.99 -10.36
N CYS A 45 -3.59 0.72 -10.47
CA CYS A 45 -4.13 -0.03 -11.59
C CYS A 45 -3.88 0.68 -12.95
N GLY A 46 -4.04 2.01 -12.99
CA GLY A 46 -3.74 2.81 -14.19
C GLY A 46 -2.26 2.83 -14.55
N ARG A 47 -1.37 2.90 -13.55
CA ARG A 47 0.08 2.86 -13.73
C ARG A 47 0.54 1.49 -14.22
N ALA A 48 0.02 0.39 -13.67
CA ALA A 48 0.29 -0.96 -14.16
C ALA A 48 -0.02 -1.07 -15.67
N MET A 49 -1.20 -0.60 -16.10
CA MET A 49 -1.56 -0.59 -17.52
C MET A 49 -0.66 0.33 -18.37
N THR A 50 -0.21 1.45 -17.80
CA THR A 50 0.72 2.35 -18.47
C THR A 50 2.07 1.68 -18.69
N GLU A 51 2.62 1.00 -17.69
CA GLU A 51 3.88 0.25 -17.82
C GLU A 51 3.74 -0.91 -18.82
N PHE A 52 2.64 -1.66 -18.80
CA PHE A 52 2.35 -2.66 -19.82
C PHE A 52 2.35 -2.07 -21.23
N ASN A 53 1.69 -0.91 -21.42
CA ASN A 53 1.61 -0.26 -22.72
C ASN A 53 2.99 0.21 -23.25
N LYS A 54 3.92 0.58 -22.37
CA LYS A 54 5.31 0.89 -22.76
C LYS A 54 6.03 -0.32 -23.36
N CYS A 55 5.71 -1.52 -22.88
CA CYS A 55 6.31 -2.77 -23.37
C CYS A 55 5.73 -3.25 -24.71
N LYS A 56 4.53 -2.80 -25.14
CA LYS A 56 3.89 -3.25 -26.38
C LYS A 56 4.72 -3.01 -27.65
N GLY A 57 5.60 -2.01 -27.65
CA GLY A 57 6.50 -1.71 -28.77
C GLY A 57 7.78 -2.53 -28.82
N GLN A 58 8.04 -3.40 -27.83
CA GLN A 58 9.33 -4.11 -27.70
C GLN A 58 9.41 -5.43 -28.50
N GLY A 59 8.38 -5.76 -29.28
CA GLY A 59 8.36 -6.95 -30.13
C GLY A 59 8.62 -8.24 -29.33
N PRO A 60 9.65 -9.04 -29.68
CA PRO A 60 9.94 -10.30 -28.99
C PRO A 60 10.34 -10.13 -27.53
N ASN A 61 10.80 -8.94 -27.12
CA ASN A 61 11.19 -8.66 -25.73
C ASN A 61 10.02 -8.19 -24.84
N LYS A 62 8.81 -8.07 -25.40
CA LYS A 62 7.61 -7.62 -24.67
C LYS A 62 7.39 -8.43 -23.39
N HIS A 63 7.46 -9.77 -23.49
CA HIS A 63 7.22 -10.65 -22.35
C HIS A 63 8.21 -10.37 -21.21
N ASN A 64 9.52 -10.30 -21.49
CA ASN A 64 10.51 -9.99 -20.46
C ASN A 64 10.36 -8.56 -19.90
N CYS A 65 9.94 -7.60 -20.73
CA CYS A 65 9.70 -6.22 -20.29
C CYS A 65 8.58 -6.11 -19.25
N VAL A 66 7.49 -6.87 -19.42
CA VAL A 66 6.33 -6.82 -18.52
C VAL A 66 6.38 -7.87 -17.41
N CYS A 67 6.79 -9.11 -17.71
CA CYS A 67 6.65 -10.26 -16.83
C CYS A 67 7.90 -10.58 -16.00
N SER A 68 8.97 -9.79 -16.11
CA SER A 68 10.09 -9.92 -15.18
C SER A 68 9.61 -9.62 -13.76
N ASP A 69 10.03 -10.42 -12.77
CA ASP A 69 9.63 -10.26 -11.36
C ASP A 69 9.91 -8.84 -10.80
N ASN A 70 10.91 -8.16 -11.35
CA ASN A 70 11.30 -6.80 -10.94
C ASN A 70 10.76 -5.71 -11.89
N SER A 71 9.82 -6.05 -12.78
CA SER A 71 9.25 -5.08 -13.72
C SER A 71 8.45 -4.02 -12.96
N THR A 72 8.45 -2.80 -13.49
CA THR A 72 7.61 -1.73 -12.96
C THR A 72 6.12 -2.06 -13.10
N PHE A 73 5.75 -2.93 -14.05
CA PHE A 73 4.39 -3.45 -14.15
C PHE A 73 4.00 -4.20 -12.87
N HIS A 74 4.81 -5.17 -12.42
CA HIS A 74 4.53 -5.96 -11.22
C HIS A 74 4.44 -5.08 -9.97
N GLN A 75 5.33 -4.09 -9.81
CA GLN A 75 5.28 -3.16 -8.67
C GLN A 75 3.92 -2.47 -8.50
N PHE A 76 3.27 -2.07 -9.60
CA PHE A 76 1.95 -1.43 -9.55
C PHE A 76 0.80 -2.45 -9.60
N TYR A 77 0.97 -3.56 -10.31
CA TYR A 77 -0.01 -4.62 -10.42
C TYR A 77 -0.27 -5.28 -9.06
N ASP A 78 0.79 -5.60 -8.32
CA ASP A 78 0.69 -6.26 -7.01
C ASP A 78 -0.03 -5.39 -5.98
N GLN A 79 0.08 -4.06 -6.10
CA GLN A 79 -0.68 -3.10 -5.29
C GLN A 79 -2.12 -2.95 -5.80
N CYS A 80 -2.34 -3.01 -7.12
CA CYS A 80 -3.66 -2.96 -7.73
C CYS A 80 -4.53 -4.16 -7.33
N VAL A 81 -3.98 -5.39 -7.33
CA VAL A 81 -4.73 -6.61 -6.97
C VAL A 81 -5.13 -6.70 -5.50
N GLN A 82 -4.56 -5.84 -4.64
CA GLN A 82 -4.98 -5.70 -3.24
C GLN A 82 -6.13 -4.70 -3.05
N CYS A 83 -6.56 -4.03 -4.11
CA CYS A 83 -7.62 -3.04 -4.06
C CYS A 83 -9.01 -3.68 -3.93
N PRO A 84 -10.00 -2.94 -3.39
CA PRO A 84 -11.37 -3.42 -3.33
C PRO A 84 -11.92 -3.89 -4.69
N ASP A 85 -12.73 -4.95 -4.67
CA ASP A 85 -13.27 -5.59 -5.87
C ASP A 85 -13.98 -4.63 -6.83
N TYR A 86 -14.70 -3.62 -6.31
CA TYR A 86 -15.40 -2.65 -7.17
C TYR A 86 -14.44 -1.79 -8.01
N ILE A 87 -13.20 -1.59 -7.56
CA ILE A 87 -12.15 -0.93 -8.35
C ILE A 87 -11.57 -1.96 -9.31
N LEU A 88 -11.16 -3.13 -8.81
CA LEU A 88 -10.59 -4.19 -9.65
C LEU A 88 -11.50 -4.62 -10.81
N ASN A 89 -12.81 -4.62 -10.60
CA ASN A 89 -13.80 -4.92 -11.63
C ASN A 89 -13.77 -3.91 -12.78
N LYS A 90 -13.46 -2.63 -12.52
CA LYS A 90 -13.29 -1.61 -13.57
C LYS A 90 -12.05 -1.85 -14.42
N PHE A 91 -11.04 -2.50 -13.84
CA PHE A 91 -9.80 -2.85 -14.53
C PHE A 91 -9.73 -4.32 -15.01
N SER A 92 -10.77 -5.12 -14.79
CA SER A 92 -10.81 -6.54 -15.17
C SER A 92 -10.46 -6.79 -16.64
N ARG A 93 -11.17 -6.11 -17.53
CA ARG A 93 -10.95 -6.22 -18.97
C ARG A 93 -9.54 -5.76 -19.39
N PRO A 94 -9.04 -4.57 -19.01
CA PRO A 94 -7.69 -4.17 -19.40
C PRO A 94 -6.59 -5.03 -18.77
N LEU A 95 -6.74 -5.49 -17.53
CA LEU A 95 -5.74 -6.33 -16.84
C LEU A 95 -5.68 -7.77 -17.37
N SER A 96 -6.77 -8.28 -17.96
CA SER A 96 -6.78 -9.63 -18.56
C SER A 96 -5.69 -9.84 -19.64
N ILE A 97 -5.24 -8.76 -20.29
CA ILE A 97 -4.22 -8.83 -21.35
C ILE A 97 -2.82 -9.06 -20.75
N PRO A 98 -2.29 -8.21 -19.84
CA PRO A 98 -1.01 -8.48 -19.20
C PRO A 98 -1.05 -9.76 -18.35
N GLU A 99 -2.19 -10.10 -17.75
CA GLU A 99 -2.37 -11.38 -17.04
C GLU A 99 -2.14 -12.59 -17.95
N ALA A 100 -2.76 -12.60 -19.12
CA ALA A 100 -2.54 -13.64 -20.12
C ALA A 100 -1.10 -13.63 -20.68
N GLU A 101 -0.50 -12.46 -20.85
CA GLU A 101 0.90 -12.32 -21.32
C GLU A 101 1.90 -12.93 -20.33
N CYS A 102 1.66 -12.75 -19.03
CA CYS A 102 2.56 -13.20 -17.96
C CYS A 102 2.15 -14.53 -17.33
N GLY A 103 0.99 -15.10 -17.70
CA GLY A 103 0.48 -16.33 -17.10
C GLY A 103 0.11 -16.16 -15.63
N ILE A 104 -0.30 -14.96 -15.22
CA ILE A 104 -0.70 -14.63 -13.85
C ILE A 104 -2.21 -14.42 -13.78
N SER A 105 -2.78 -14.63 -12.59
CA SER A 105 -4.20 -14.33 -12.32
C SER A 105 -4.32 -13.61 -10.98
N ARG A 106 -5.28 -12.68 -10.95
CA ARG A 106 -5.84 -12.14 -9.71
C ARG A 106 -6.53 -13.31 -9.00
N ASN A 107 -6.16 -13.60 -7.77
CA ASN A 107 -6.71 -14.71 -6.98
C ASN A 107 -7.65 -14.15 -5.92
#